data_AF-A0A4Q2LN36-F1
#
_entry.id   AF-A0A4Q2LN36-F1
#
_cell.length_a   1.000
_cell.length_b   1.000
_cell.length_c   1.000
_cell.angle_alpha   90.00
_cell.angle_beta   90.00
_cell.angle_gamma   90.00
#
_symmetry.space_group_name_H-M   'P 1'
#
loop_
_entity.id
_entity.type
_entity.pdbx_description
1 polymer ?
#
loop_
_entity_poly.entity_id
_entity_poly.type
_entity_poly.pdbx_seq_one_letter_code
_entity_poly.pdbx_strand_id
1 'polypeptide(L)' 'MKREMNEKNLRMTGKAWEIRHTLRMIAKSGPSSATLSEYLKKQTACIR' A
#
# COMPACT_ATOMS: atom_id res chain seq x y z
N MET A 1 -10.51 -3.53 -8.59
CA MET A 1 -9.24 -2.83 -8.30
C MET A 1 -8.05 -3.75 -8.63
N LYS A 2 -7.09 -3.28 -9.43
CA LYS A 2 -5.79 -3.94 -9.62
C LYS A 2 -4.73 -3.18 -8.81
N ARG A 3 -3.78 -3.94 -8.27
CA ARG A 3 -2.72 -3.42 -7.41
C ARG A 3 -1.39 -3.96 -7.93
N GLU A 4 -0.53 -3.05 -8.36
CA GLU A 4 0.82 -3.34 -8.82
C GLU A 4 1.79 -2.68 -7.84
N MET A 5 2.83 -3.40 -7.45
CA MET A 5 3.76 -2.92 -6.43
C MET A 5 5.17 -3.29 -6.85
N ASN A 6 5.99 -2.25 -6.98
CA ASN A 6 7.42 -2.36 -7.20
C ASN A 6 8.15 -1.87 -5.93
N GLU A 7 9.45 -2.13 -5.84
CA GLU A 7 10.28 -1.77 -4.67
C GLU A 7 10.17 -0.28 -4.27
N LYS A 8 9.88 0.60 -5.24
CA LYS A 8 9.80 2.05 -5.06
C LYS A 8 8.39 2.62 -5.17
N ASN A 9 7.45 1.89 -5.77
CA ASN A 9 6.16 2.45 -6.17
C ASN A 9 5.00 1.50 -5.87
N LEU A 10 3.92 2.05 -5.34
CA LEU A 10 2.62 1.40 -5.25
C LEU A 10 1.67 2.01 -6.28
N ARG A 11 1.20 1.21 -7.23
CA ARG A 11 0.22 1.63 -8.23
C ARG A 11 -1.10 0.91 -8.00
N MET A 12 -2.18 1.69 -7.89
CA MET A 12 -3.53 1.17 -7.70
C MET A 12 -4.42 1.69 -8.83
N THR A 13 -5.11 0.80 -9.51
CA THR A 13 -6.04 1.15 -10.60
C THR A 13 -7.42 0.55 -10.32
N GLY A 14 -8.47 1.35 -10.47
CA GLY A 14 -9.83 0.95 -10.09
C GLY A 14 -10.74 2.14 -9.83
N LYS A 15 -11.89 1.91 -9.20
CA LYS A 15 -12.81 2.99 -8.85
C LYS A 15 -12.17 3.86 -7.76
N ALA A 16 -12.34 5.19 -7.85
CA ALA A 16 -11.72 6.12 -6.92
C ALA A 16 -12.10 5.85 -5.44
N TRP A 17 -13.33 5.41 -5.18
CA TRP A 17 -13.78 5.09 -3.83
C TRP A 17 -13.07 3.86 -3.26
N GLU A 18 -12.79 2.84 -4.07
CA GLU A 18 -12.07 1.63 -3.67
C GLU A 18 -10.65 1.99 -3.23
N ILE A 19 -9.95 2.78 -4.06
CA ILE A 19 -8.59 3.23 -3.79
C ILE A 19 -8.54 4.02 -2.47
N ARG A 20 -9.46 4.97 -2.26
CA ARG A 20 -9.54 5.73 -1.01
C ARG A 20 -9.78 4.83 0.20
N HIS A 21 -10.68 3.86 0.08
CA HIS A 21 -11.00 2.94 1.16
C HIS A 21 -9.77 2.10 1.54
N THR A 22 -9.08 1.53 0.55
CA THR A 22 -7.87 0.73 0.79
C THR A 22 -6.74 1.56 1.40
N LEU A 23 -6.52 2.80 0.95
CA LEU A 23 -5.52 3.69 1.56
C LEU A 23 -5.82 3.97 3.04
N ARG A 24 -7.10 4.17 3.39
CA ARG A 24 -7.52 4.34 4.79
C ARG A 24 -7.28 3.08 5.62
N MET A 25 -7.54 1.91 5.06
CA MET A 25 -7.26 0.65 5.74
C MET A 25 -5.76 0.46 5.98
N ILE A 26 -4.92 0.74 4.98
CA ILE A 26 -3.46 0.69 5.12
C ILE A 26 -2.98 1.65 6.21
N ALA A 27 -3.50 2.89 6.23
CA ALA A 27 -3.15 3.87 7.26
C ALA A 27 -3.59 3.43 8.67
N LYS A 28 -4.72 2.75 8.82
CA LYS A 28 -5.20 2.23 10.11
C LYS A 28 -4.42 0.99 10.59
N SER A 29 -3.93 0.17 9.68
CA SER A 29 -3.20 -1.07 10.02
C SER A 29 -1.71 -0.85 10.32
N GLY A 30 -1.17 0.32 9.98
CA GLY A 30 0.20 0.70 10.30
C GLY A 30 0.33 1.44 11.63
N PRO A 31 1.53 1.50 12.23
CA PRO A 31 1.81 2.49 13.27
C PRO A 31 1.58 3.90 12.71
N SER A 32 1.14 4.85 13.55
CA SER A 32 0.74 6.21 13.15
C SER A 32 1.82 7.02 12.39
N SER A 33 3.06 6.53 12.33
CA SER A 33 4.21 7.12 11.63
C SER A 33 4.71 6.31 10.42
N ALA A 34 4.01 5.25 10.00
CA ALA A 34 4.45 4.37 8.92
C ALA A 34 4.56 5.13 7.59
N THR A 35 5.77 5.15 7.03
CA THR A 35 6.03 5.77 5.73
C THR A 35 5.72 4.81 4.59
N LEU A 36 5.46 5.35 3.39
CA LEU A 36 5.24 4.53 2.19
C LEU A 36 6.43 3.61 1.91
N SER A 37 7.66 4.07 2.15
CA SER A 37 8.88 3.29 1.93
C SER A 37 8.98 2.09 2.87
N GLU A 38 8.62 2.24 4.15
CA GLU A 38 8.54 1.13 5.10
C GLU A 38 7.46 0.13 4.72
N TYR A 39 6.30 0.64 4.30
CA TYR A 39 5.20 -0.18 3.83
C TYR A 39 5.62 -1.04 2.62
N LEU A 40 6.30 -0.44 1.64
CA LEU A 40 6.81 -1.15 0.47
C LEU A 40 7.85 -2.21 0.85
N LYS A 41 8.82 -1.88 1.72
CA LYS A 41 9.84 -2.83 2.22
C LYS A 41 9.21 -4.04 2.92
N LYS A 42 8.23 -3.82 3.79
CA LYS A 42 7.55 -4.89 4.54
C LYS A 42 6.84 -5.86 3.61
N GLN A 43 6.23 -5.34 2.55
CA GLN A 43 5.45 -6.14 1.62
C GLN A 43 6.31 -6.88 0.59
N THR A 44 7.44 -6.31 0.16
CA THR A 44 8.42 -7.01 -0.69
C THR A 44 9.19 -8.09 0.06
N ALA A 45 9.45 -7.91 1.36
CA ALA A 45 10.15 -8.89 2.18
C ALA A 45 9.34 -10.19 2.41
N CYS A 46 8.01 -10.11 2.35
CA CYS A 46 7.11 -11.25 2.52
C CYS A 46 6.94 -12.11 1.24
N ILE A 47 7.43 -11.65 0.09
CA ILE A 47 7.33 -12.35 -1.20
C ILE A 47 8.56 -13.25 -1.45
N ARG A 48 9.55 -13.24 -0.54
CA ARG A 48 10.80 -13.99 -0.65
C ARG A 48 10.79 -15.25 0.21
#